data_AF-A0A0L7L095-F1
#
_entry.id   AF-A0A0L7L095-F1
#
_cell.length_a   1.000
_cell.length_b   1.000
_cell.length_c   1.000
_cell.angle_alpha   90.00
_cell.angle_beta   90.00
_cell.angle_gamma   90.00
#
_symmetry.space_group_name_H-M   'P 1'
#
loop_
_entity.id
_entity.type
_entity.pdbx_description
1 polymer ?
#
loop_
_entity_poly.entity_id
_entity_poly.type
_entity_poly.pdbx_seq_one_letter_code
_entity_poly.pdbx_strand_id
1 'polypeptide(L)'
;MAIAEPIPEANPLKDLILKARKEAQSQDITTPKKEWITEETWKAIRERKELLVGKVDSVNAQYQSLSAKVQRLCRRDYSQYLNSICLDIENHAQYLHTRDLFQKVKSITREFKPKTWAIEDREGNLLTEIDQITERWRSYLRKPVQRR
;
A
#
# COMPACT_ATOMS: atom_id res chain seq x y z
N MET A 1 56.50 -16.92 3.63
CA MET A 1 55.37 -16.03 3.99
C MET A 1 54.32 -16.17 2.90
N ALA A 2 53.29 -16.99 3.10
CA ALA A 2 52.17 -17.08 2.18
C ALA A 2 51.09 -16.12 2.68
N ILE A 3 50.91 -15.01 1.95
CA ILE A 3 49.85 -14.05 2.20
C ILE A 3 48.58 -14.69 1.65
N ALA A 4 47.68 -15.12 2.53
CA ALA A 4 46.38 -15.63 2.13
C ALA A 4 45.58 -14.47 1.50
N GLU A 5 45.32 -14.57 0.20
CA GLU A 5 44.44 -13.64 -0.51
C GLU A 5 43.00 -13.76 0.04
N PRO A 6 42.25 -12.65 0.20
CA PRO A 6 40.91 -12.69 0.76
C PRO A 6 39.95 -13.37 -0.23
N ILE A 7 39.30 -14.44 0.22
CA ILE A 7 38.27 -15.14 -0.55
C ILE A 7 37.13 -14.17 -0.87
N PRO A 8 36.69 -14.01 -2.13
CA PRO A 8 35.63 -13.09 -2.49
C PRO A 8 34.30 -13.65 -1.99
N GLU A 9 33.72 -13.04 -0.95
CA GLU A 9 32.36 -13.33 -0.47
C GLU A 9 31.30 -12.84 -1.48
N ALA A 10 31.26 -13.43 -2.67
CA ALA A 10 30.10 -13.30 -3.55
C ALA A 10 28.98 -14.18 -2.97
N ASN A 11 28.16 -13.62 -2.08
CA ASN A 11 27.02 -14.33 -1.52
C ASN A 11 25.83 -14.23 -2.50
N PRO A 12 25.52 -15.29 -3.27
CA PRO A 12 24.53 -15.24 -4.36
C PRO A 12 23.11 -14.90 -3.85
N LEU A 13 22.84 -15.13 -2.56
CA LEU A 13 21.59 -14.75 -1.93
C LEU A 13 21.44 -13.23 -1.83
N LYS A 14 22.52 -12.50 -1.51
CA LYS A 14 22.49 -11.03 -1.44
C LYS A 14 22.17 -10.43 -2.81
N ASP A 15 22.78 -10.95 -3.86
CA ASP A 15 22.55 -10.47 -5.23
C ASP A 15 21.12 -10.75 -5.72
N LEU A 16 20.58 -11.93 -5.40
CA LEU A 16 19.19 -12.27 -5.70
C LEU A 16 18.21 -11.34 -4.97
N ILE A 17 18.46 -11.06 -3.68
CA ILE A 17 17.65 -10.13 -2.88
C ILE A 17 17.69 -8.71 -3.46
N LEU A 18 18.88 -8.23 -3.83
CA LEU A 18 19.05 -6.90 -4.44
C LEU A 18 18.38 -6.81 -5.81
N LYS A 19 18.44 -7.87 -6.62
CA LYS A 19 17.76 -7.95 -7.92
C LYS A 19 16.24 -7.94 -7.76
N ALA A 20 15.70 -8.84 -6.93
CA ALA A 20 14.25 -8.89 -6.65
C ALA A 20 13.74 -7.57 -6.08
N ARG A 21 14.53 -6.90 -5.24
CA ARG A 21 14.22 -5.55 -4.74
C ARG A 21 14.14 -4.52 -5.86
N LYS A 22 15.13 -4.47 -6.76
CA LYS A 22 15.13 -3.51 -7.89
C LYS A 22 13.93 -3.73 -8.80
N GLU A 23 13.58 -4.98 -9.07
CA GLU A 23 12.39 -5.36 -9.84
C GLU A 23 11.10 -4.97 -9.14
N ALA A 24 10.99 -5.14 -7.82
CA ALA A 24 9.81 -4.69 -7.06
C ALA A 24 9.70 -3.15 -7.01
N GLN A 25 10.82 -2.45 -6.84
CA GLN A 25 10.86 -0.99 -6.83
C GLN A 25 10.49 -0.38 -8.19
N SER A 26 10.88 -1.00 -9.31
CA SER A 26 10.52 -0.51 -10.64
C SER A 26 9.03 -0.68 -10.95
N GLN A 27 8.40 -1.75 -10.46
CA GLN A 27 6.96 -1.98 -10.58
C GLN A 27 6.12 -0.97 -9.77
N ASP A 28 6.62 -0.52 -8.62
CA ASP A 28 5.89 0.45 -7.78
C ASP A 28 5.94 1.88 -8.36
N ILE A 29 6.83 2.19 -9.32
CA ILE A 29 6.88 3.50 -9.99
C ILE A 29 5.78 3.62 -11.06
N THR A 30 5.29 2.50 -11.60
CA THR A 30 4.26 2.48 -12.65
C THR A 30 2.83 2.53 -12.11
N THR A 31 2.64 2.57 -10.79
CA THR A 31 1.31 2.63 -10.18
C THR A 31 0.54 3.87 -10.63
N PRO A 32 -0.73 3.74 -11.05
CA PRO A 32 -1.53 4.86 -11.51
C PRO A 32 -1.77 5.86 -10.37
N LYS A 33 -1.67 7.15 -10.71
CA LYS A 33 -1.94 8.27 -9.82
C LYS A 33 -3.43 8.32 -9.49
N LYS A 34 -3.77 8.50 -8.21
CA LYS A 34 -5.16 8.73 -7.78
C LYS A 34 -5.64 10.09 -8.28
N GLU A 35 -6.91 10.18 -8.65
CA GLU A 35 -7.54 11.38 -9.26
C GLU A 35 -7.39 12.64 -8.40
N TRP A 36 -7.44 12.51 -7.07
CA TRP A 36 -7.35 13.64 -6.14
C TRP A 36 -5.93 14.08 -5.81
N ILE A 37 -4.90 13.33 -6.23
CA ILE A 37 -3.51 13.71 -5.97
C ILE A 37 -3.09 14.75 -7.01
N THR A 38 -2.53 15.88 -6.58
CA THR A 38 -2.01 16.90 -7.51
C THR A 38 -0.67 16.47 -8.12
N GLU A 39 -0.28 17.10 -9.23
CA GLU A 39 1.01 16.79 -9.86
C GLU A 39 2.21 17.15 -8.97
N GLU A 40 2.07 18.20 -8.14
CA GLU A 40 3.07 18.57 -7.15
C GLU A 40 3.32 17.45 -6.14
N THR A 41 2.25 16.91 -5.56
CA THR A 41 2.31 15.80 -4.59
C THR A 41 2.85 14.54 -5.24
N TRP A 42 2.46 14.27 -6.48
CA TRP A 42 2.95 13.12 -7.23
C TRP A 42 4.45 13.22 -7.51
N LYS A 43 4.96 14.40 -7.86
CA LYS A 43 6.39 14.65 -8.02
C LYS A 43 7.15 14.42 -6.71
N ALA A 44 6.64 14.89 -5.58
CA ALA A 44 7.26 14.67 -4.27
C ALA A 44 7.28 13.17 -3.86
N ILE A 45 6.25 12.41 -4.23
CA ILE A 45 6.22 10.95 -4.02
C ILE A 45 7.30 10.26 -4.85
N ARG A 46 7.48 10.67 -6.12
CA ARG A 46 8.54 10.14 -7.00
C ARG A 46 9.93 10.45 -6.46
N GLU A 47 10.18 11.69 -6.06
CA GLU A 47 11.44 12.12 -5.44
C GLU A 47 11.80 11.29 -4.21
N ARG A 48 10.80 11.02 -3.34
CA ARG A 48 10.99 10.13 -2.18
C ARG A 48 11.31 8.68 -2.59
N LYS A 49 10.69 8.18 -3.67
CA LYS A 49 10.94 6.83 -4.18
C LYS A 49 12.34 6.70 -4.79
N GLU A 50 12.79 7.69 -5.57
CA GLU A 50 14.11 7.72 -6.18
C GLU A 50 15.24 7.68 -5.15
N LEU A 51 15.08 8.36 -4.01
CA LEU A 51 16.06 8.31 -2.92
C LEU A 51 16.24 6.92 -2.30
N LEU A 52 15.22 6.05 -2.36
CA LEU A 52 15.26 4.67 -1.84
C LEU A 52 15.85 3.66 -2.84
N VAL A 53 16.09 4.07 -4.08
CA VAL A 53 16.71 3.24 -5.12
C VAL A 53 18.23 3.31 -4.94
N GLY A 54 18.83 2.24 -4.41
CA GLY A 54 20.29 2.06 -4.38
C GLY A 54 21.04 2.60 -3.16
N LYS A 55 20.37 3.21 -2.17
CA LYS A 55 21.01 3.66 -0.92
C LYS A 55 20.24 3.13 0.30
N VAL A 56 20.82 2.17 1.01
CA VAL A 56 20.21 1.56 2.23
C VAL A 56 20.83 2.12 3.50
N ASP A 57 22.11 2.51 3.48
CA ASP A 57 22.86 2.63 4.73
C ASP A 57 23.09 4.08 5.21
N SER A 58 22.72 5.10 4.42
CA SER A 58 22.94 6.49 4.81
C SER A 58 21.97 7.48 4.17
N VAL A 59 20.69 7.45 4.56
CA VAL A 59 19.77 8.60 4.36
C VAL A 59 18.62 8.55 5.38
N ASN A 60 18.83 8.99 6.62
CA ASN A 60 17.72 9.07 7.58
C ASN A 60 17.04 10.45 7.57
N ALA A 61 17.78 11.56 7.64
CA ALA A 61 17.16 12.88 7.79
C ALA A 61 16.42 13.38 6.52
N GLN A 62 17.02 13.25 5.34
CA GLN A 62 16.41 13.71 4.08
C GLN A 62 15.19 12.88 3.69
N TYR A 63 15.21 11.56 3.93
CA TYR A 63 14.06 10.71 3.69
C TYR A 63 12.89 11.08 4.62
N GLN A 64 13.17 11.31 5.91
CA GLN A 64 12.15 11.70 6.87
C GLN A 64 11.53 13.06 6.53
N SER A 65 12.34 14.05 6.14
CA SER A 65 11.82 15.36 5.73
C SER A 65 10.96 15.26 4.46
N LEU A 66 11.38 14.48 3.47
CA LEU A 66 10.58 14.21 2.26
C LEU A 66 9.30 13.43 2.57
N SER A 67 9.37 12.44 3.47
CA SER A 67 8.18 11.70 3.90
C SER A 67 7.16 12.61 4.60
N ALA A 68 7.63 13.51 5.49
CA ALA A 68 6.78 14.51 6.13
C ALA A 68 6.18 15.49 5.11
N LYS A 69 6.96 15.95 4.13
CA LYS A 69 6.48 16.80 3.02
C LYS A 69 5.40 16.10 2.21
N VAL A 70 5.63 14.85 1.81
CA VAL A 70 4.65 14.03 1.07
C VAL A 70 3.37 13.86 1.89
N GLN A 71 3.46 13.54 3.18
CA GLN A 71 2.28 13.42 4.03
C GLN A 71 1.48 14.73 4.11
N ARG A 72 2.16 15.87 4.26
CA ARG A 72 1.52 17.19 4.32
C ARG A 72 0.80 17.52 3.02
N LEU A 73 1.46 17.27 1.89
CA LEU A 73 0.89 17.48 0.55
C LEU A 73 -0.31 16.57 0.29
N CYS A 74 -0.21 15.27 0.63
CA CYS A 74 -1.33 14.34 0.51
C CYS A 74 -2.53 14.76 1.36
N ARG A 75 -2.30 15.21 2.61
CA ARG A 75 -3.38 15.72 3.47
C ARG A 75 -4.04 16.96 2.88
N ARG A 76 -3.25 17.91 2.39
CA ARG A 76 -3.74 19.14 1.73
C ARG A 76 -4.62 18.80 0.52
N ASP A 77 -4.11 17.97 -0.38
CA ASP A 77 -4.80 17.59 -1.61
C ASP A 77 -6.10 16.84 -1.29
N TYR A 78 -6.06 15.93 -0.32
CA TYR A 78 -7.26 15.21 0.12
C TYR A 78 -8.30 16.14 0.76
N SER A 79 -7.87 17.11 1.59
CA SER A 79 -8.77 18.13 2.13
C SER A 79 -9.41 18.99 1.04
N GLN A 80 -8.64 19.40 0.02
CA GLN A 80 -9.18 20.16 -1.12
C GLN A 80 -10.18 19.35 -1.93
N TYR A 81 -9.87 18.08 -2.18
CA TYR A 81 -10.79 17.15 -2.82
C TYR A 81 -12.08 16.98 -2.02
N LEU A 82 -12.01 16.73 -0.71
CA LEU A 82 -13.20 16.66 0.14
C LEU A 82 -14.01 17.96 0.10
N ASN A 83 -13.36 19.12 0.18
CA ASN A 83 -14.05 20.41 0.10
C ASN A 83 -14.78 20.59 -1.24
N SER A 84 -14.18 20.18 -2.37
CA SER A 84 -14.87 20.21 -3.67
C SER A 84 -16.11 19.31 -3.68
N ILE A 85 -16.04 18.14 -3.04
CA ILE A 85 -17.18 17.24 -2.90
C ILE A 85 -18.28 17.86 -2.02
N CYS A 86 -17.91 18.49 -0.91
CA CYS A 86 -18.87 19.18 -0.05
C CYS A 86 -19.58 20.32 -0.79
N LEU A 87 -18.83 21.10 -1.57
CA LEU A 87 -19.40 22.17 -2.41
C LEU A 87 -20.37 21.60 -3.45
N ASP A 88 -20.02 20.49 -4.09
CA ASP A 88 -20.94 19.80 -5.01
C ASP A 88 -22.21 19.37 -4.29
N ILE A 89 -22.11 18.79 -3.08
CA ILE A 89 -23.26 18.38 -2.26
C ILE A 89 -24.15 19.58 -1.93
N GLU A 90 -23.58 20.71 -1.54
CA GLU A 90 -24.31 21.95 -1.26
C GLU A 90 -25.06 22.45 -2.51
N ASN A 91 -24.41 22.44 -3.67
CA ASN A 91 -25.05 22.80 -4.94
C ASN A 91 -26.20 21.83 -5.28
N HIS A 92 -25.97 20.51 -5.21
CA HIS A 92 -27.02 19.53 -5.46
C HIS A 92 -28.20 19.64 -4.48
N ALA A 93 -27.95 20.05 -3.23
CA ALA A 93 -28.99 20.31 -2.24
C ALA A 93 -29.84 21.53 -2.64
N GLN A 94 -29.21 22.61 -3.12
CA GLN A 94 -29.91 23.81 -3.59
C GLN A 94 -30.80 23.53 -4.81
N TYR A 95 -30.33 22.72 -5.76
CA TYR A 95 -31.07 22.36 -6.98
C TYR A 95 -32.00 21.14 -6.81
N LEU A 96 -32.23 20.65 -5.58
CA LEU A 96 -33.09 19.50 -5.27
C LEU A 96 -32.71 18.19 -5.99
N HIS A 97 -31.45 18.02 -6.37
CA HIS A 97 -30.92 16.81 -7.00
C HIS A 97 -30.61 15.72 -5.94
N THR A 98 -31.66 15.23 -5.28
CA THR A 98 -31.57 14.30 -4.14
C THR A 98 -30.82 13.01 -4.45
N ARG A 99 -30.94 12.48 -5.68
CA ARG A 99 -30.21 11.28 -6.12
C ARG A 99 -28.70 11.51 -6.18
N ASP A 100 -28.27 12.59 -6.82
CA ASP A 100 -26.85 12.91 -7.00
C ASP A 100 -26.20 13.29 -5.67
N LEU A 101 -26.94 14.04 -4.83
CA LEU A 101 -26.56 14.31 -3.45
C LEU A 101 -26.31 13.02 -2.68
N PHE A 102 -27.26 12.07 -2.72
CA PHE A 102 -27.10 10.80 -2.01
C PHE A 102 -25.92 9.97 -2.54
N GLN A 103 -25.70 9.95 -3.86
CA GLN A 103 -24.54 9.27 -4.44
C GLN A 103 -23.22 9.88 -4.00
N LYS A 104 -23.15 11.22 -3.94
CA LYS A 104 -21.94 11.95 -3.53
C LYS A 104 -21.65 11.80 -2.03
N VAL A 105 -22.68 11.85 -1.18
CA VAL A 105 -22.55 11.53 0.25
C VAL A 105 -22.07 10.09 0.43
N LYS A 106 -22.63 9.15 -0.34
CA LYS A 106 -22.23 7.74 -0.28
C LYS A 106 -20.79 7.54 -0.72
N SER A 107 -20.26 8.30 -1.68
CA SER A 107 -18.88 8.12 -2.14
C SER A 107 -17.84 8.49 -1.07
N ILE A 108 -18.14 9.48 -0.22
CA ILE A 108 -17.24 9.91 0.87
C ILE A 108 -17.47 9.15 2.19
N THR A 109 -18.69 8.71 2.47
CA THR A 109 -19.04 7.99 3.71
C THR A 109 -18.93 6.47 3.57
N ARG A 110 -18.56 5.95 2.39
CA ARG A 110 -18.45 4.51 2.17
C ARG A 110 -17.35 3.93 3.05
N GLU A 111 -17.78 3.21 4.09
CA GLU A 111 -16.90 2.41 4.91
C GLU A 111 -16.29 1.27 4.09
N PHE A 112 -14.99 1.04 4.28
CA PHE A 112 -14.33 -0.14 3.75
C PHE A 112 -14.89 -1.37 4.47
N LYS A 113 -15.67 -2.16 3.74
CA LYS A 113 -16.11 -3.48 4.21
C LYS A 113 -15.10 -4.51 3.73
N PRO A 114 -14.26 -5.10 4.60
CA PRO A 114 -13.39 -6.19 4.20
C PRO A 114 -14.25 -7.31 3.63
N LYS A 115 -13.83 -7.88 2.50
CA LYS A 115 -14.47 -9.09 1.99
C LYS A 115 -14.12 -10.23 2.94
N THR A 116 -15.09 -10.75 3.68
CA THR A 116 -14.91 -12.00 4.42
C THR A 116 -14.94 -13.14 3.40
N TRP A 117 -13.81 -13.79 3.18
CA TRP A 117 -13.72 -14.94 2.28
C TRP A 117 -14.26 -16.15 3.03
N ALA A 118 -15.16 -16.91 2.40
CA ALA A 118 -15.58 -18.18 2.95
C ALA A 118 -14.48 -19.23 2.75
N ILE A 119 -14.20 -20.05 3.76
CA ILE A 119 -13.15 -21.08 3.72
C ILE A 119 -13.79 -22.45 3.99
N GLU A 120 -13.43 -23.45 3.20
CA GLU A 120 -13.86 -24.82 3.44
C GLU A 120 -13.09 -25.46 4.61
N ASP A 121 -13.84 -26.10 5.51
CA ASP A 121 -13.26 -26.95 6.54
C ASP A 121 -12.75 -28.28 5.94
N ARG A 122 -12.05 -29.08 6.76
CA ARG A 122 -11.53 -30.40 6.38
C ARG A 122 -12.63 -31.37 5.91
N GLU A 123 -13.86 -31.14 6.35
CA GLU A 123 -15.05 -31.92 6.00
C GLU A 123 -15.79 -31.36 4.77
N GLY A 124 -15.29 -30.29 4.14
CA GLY A 124 -15.91 -29.65 2.97
C GLY A 124 -17.03 -28.66 3.31
N ASN A 125 -17.25 -28.35 4.59
CA ASN A 125 -18.25 -27.37 5.03
C ASN A 125 -17.74 -25.93 4.86
N LEU A 126 -18.58 -25.05 4.34
CA LEU A 126 -18.22 -23.66 4.06
C LEU A 126 -18.31 -22.80 5.34
N LEU A 127 -17.16 -22.33 5.85
CA LEU A 127 -17.08 -21.44 7.01
C LEU A 127 -17.17 -19.98 6.56
N THR A 128 -18.16 -19.24 7.04
CA THR A 128 -18.41 -17.83 6.69
C THR A 128 -18.20 -16.87 7.87
N GLU A 129 -18.18 -17.39 9.09
CA GLU A 129 -17.95 -16.61 10.31
C GLU A 129 -16.46 -16.34 10.55
N ILE A 130 -16.14 -15.13 11.01
CA ILE A 130 -14.76 -14.66 11.21
C ILE A 130 -14.00 -15.52 12.23
N ASP A 131 -14.66 -15.94 13.30
CA ASP A 131 -14.04 -16.75 14.36
C ASP A 131 -13.69 -18.14 13.85
N GLN A 132 -14.58 -18.75 13.06
CA GLN A 132 -14.37 -20.06 12.45
C GLN A 132 -13.25 -20.03 11.41
N ILE A 133 -13.23 -19.00 10.56
CA ILE A 133 -12.15 -18.76 9.59
C ILE A 133 -10.80 -18.58 10.30
N THR A 134 -10.77 -17.80 11.39
CA THR A 134 -9.56 -17.54 12.17
C THR A 134 -9.01 -18.82 12.78
N GLU A 135 -9.88 -19.67 13.35
CA GLU A 135 -9.46 -20.95 13.91
C GLU A 135 -8.98 -21.93 12.83
N ARG A 136 -9.60 -21.91 11.65
CA ARG A 136 -9.14 -22.69 10.50
C ARG A 136 -7.74 -22.27 10.05
N TRP A 137 -7.45 -20.98 10.02
CA TRP A 137 -6.10 -20.45 9.75
C TRP A 137 -5.08 -20.87 10.81
N ARG A 138 -5.42 -20.80 12.10
CA ARG A 138 -4.54 -21.30 13.18
C ARG A 138 -4.21 -22.78 13.00
N SER A 139 -5.22 -23.57 12.64
CA SER A 139 -5.05 -25.00 12.35
C SER A 139 -4.14 -25.27 11.16
N TYR A 140 -4.17 -24.43 10.12
CA TYR A 140 -3.24 -24.54 8.98
C TYR A 140 -1.80 -24.23 9.39
N LEU A 141 -1.57 -23.16 10.14
CA LEU A 141 -0.23 -22.74 10.57
C LEU A 141 0.42 -23.68 11.60
N ARG A 142 -0.39 -24.36 12.42
CA ARG A 142 0.10 -25.37 13.39
C ARG A 142 0.52 -26.68 12.75
N LYS A 143 0.03 -27.02 11.55
CA LYS A 143 0.46 -28.24 10.87
C LYS A 143 1.90 -28.05 10.38
N PRO A 144 2.87 -28.88 10.80
CA PRO A 144 4.19 -28.84 10.22
C PRO A 144 4.07 -29.15 8.72
N VAL A 145 4.60 -28.25 7.89
CA VAL A 145 4.69 -28.45 6.45
C VAL A 145 5.59 -29.66 6.23
N GLN A 146 5.00 -30.82 5.95
CA GLN A 146 5.74 -31.98 5.48
C GLN A 146 6.24 -31.65 4.07
N ARG A 147 7.50 -31.21 3.97
CA ARG A 147 8.19 -31.10 2.68
C ARG A 147 8.40 -32.53 2.17
N ARG A 148 7.72 -32.88 1.06
CA ARG A 148 8.11 -34.00 0.21
C ARG A 148 9.24 -33.56 -0.71
#